data_AF-A0AAW2XLV3-F1
#
_entry.id   AF-A0AAW2XLV3-F1
#
_cell.length_a   1.000
_cell.length_b   1.000
_cell.length_c   1.000
_cell.angle_alpha   90.00
_cell.angle_beta   90.00
_cell.angle_gamma   90.00
#
_symmetry.space_group_name_H-M   'P 1'
#
loop_
_entity.id
_entity.type
_entity.pdbx_description
1 polymer ?
#
loop_
_entity_poly.entity_id
_entity_poly.type
_entity_poly.pdbx_seq_one_letter_code
_entity_poly.pdbx_strand_id
1 'polypeptide(L)'
;MDIKGKIKDNLNVRKDLQIIYNRLELEVDERRPYVMPKAMYTLTRDQKKMIFEWITRLKFHDGYASNLSRCVVMTNLRLHGMKSHDCHVFIQKLIPIAFREILPESV
;
A
#
# COMPACT_ATOMS: atom_id res chain seq x y z
N MET A 1 6.19 -3.91 2.41
CA MET A 1 5.29 -5.02 2.80
C MET A 1 5.46 -5.29 4.28
N ASP A 2 4.43 -5.06 5.09
CA ASP A 2 4.47 -5.31 6.54
C ASP A 2 3.94 -6.72 6.84
N ILE A 3 4.80 -7.72 6.59
CA ILE A 3 4.49 -9.12 6.82
C ILE A 3 5.35 -9.58 7.99
N LYS A 4 4.69 -10.01 9.08
CA LYS A 4 5.36 -10.51 10.29
C LYS A 4 6.41 -11.57 9.91
N GLY A 5 7.65 -11.38 10.38
CA GLY A 5 8.77 -12.28 10.12
C GLY A 5 9.42 -12.16 8.72
N LYS A 6 8.95 -11.25 7.86
CA LYS A 6 9.54 -10.99 6.53
C LYS A 6 9.85 -9.50 6.30
N ILE A 7 9.89 -8.72 7.38
CA ILE A 7 10.20 -7.29 7.31
C ILE A 7 11.72 -7.11 7.19
N LYS A 8 12.14 -6.33 6.18
CA LYS A 8 13.54 -5.91 5.98
C LYS A 8 13.83 -4.53 6.58
N ASP A 9 12.80 -3.84 7.07
CA ASP A 9 12.92 -2.58 7.78
C ASP A 9 13.38 -2.87 9.21
N ASN A 10 14.60 -2.46 9.53
CA ASN A 10 15.22 -2.64 10.84
C ASN A 10 16.01 -1.38 11.22
N LEU A 11 16.47 -1.29 12.47
CA LEU A 11 17.12 -0.09 12.98
C LEU A 11 18.38 0.29 12.19
N ASN A 12 19.17 -0.69 11.76
CA ASN A 12 20.39 -0.43 10.98
C ASN A 12 20.04 0.13 9.60
N VAL A 13 19.06 -0.47 8.92
CA VAL A 13 18.56 0.03 7.64
C VAL A 13 18.02 1.46 7.77
N ARG A 14 17.38 1.80 8.89
CA ARG A 14 16.92 3.16 9.15
C ARG A 14 18.07 4.14 9.36
N LYS A 15 19.12 3.77 10.07
CA LYS A 15 20.34 4.59 10.23
C LYS A 15 21.05 4.80 8.89
N ASP A 16 21.20 3.75 8.10
CA ASP A 16 21.74 3.84 6.74
C ASP A 16 20.90 4.78 5.87
N LEU A 17 19.58 4.76 6.04
CA LEU A 17 18.67 5.65 5.34
C LEU A 17 18.92 7.12 5.68
N GLN A 18 19.20 7.47 6.94
CA GLN A 18 19.51 8.86 7.34
C GLN A 18 20.83 9.35 6.70
N ILE A 19 21.81 8.46 6.58
CA ILE A 19 23.13 8.80 6.03
C ILE A 19 23.08 8.93 4.50
N ILE A 20 22.37 8.01 3.84
CA ILE A 20 22.39 7.88 2.37
C ILE A 20 21.30 8.73 1.72
N TYR A 21 20.16 8.95 2.38
CA TYR A 21 18.98 9.59 1.80
C TYR A 21 18.47 10.76 2.66
N ASN A 22 18.13 11.87 2.00
CA ASN A 22 17.54 13.03 2.65
C ASN A 22 16.01 12.86 2.85
N ARG A 23 15.60 11.94 3.73
CA ARG A 23 14.20 11.62 4.06
C ARG A 23 13.96 11.80 5.56
N LEU A 24 14.01 13.05 6.01
CA LEU A 24 13.86 13.46 7.41
C LEU A 24 12.59 12.89 8.07
N GLU A 25 11.51 12.73 7.30
CA GLU A 25 10.24 12.18 7.77
C GLU A 25 10.28 10.69 8.15
N LEU A 26 11.34 9.98 7.77
CA LEU A 26 11.54 8.55 8.05
C LEU A 26 12.64 8.28 9.08
N GLU A 27 13.26 9.33 9.60
CA GLU A 27 14.36 9.25 10.56
C GLU A 27 13.90 8.70 11.92
N VAL A 28 14.71 7.84 12.52
CA VAL A 28 14.40 7.28 13.84
C VAL A 28 14.84 8.28 14.91
N ASP A 29 13.93 8.61 15.82
CA ASP A 29 14.24 9.42 16.99
C ASP A 29 15.14 8.63 17.95
N GLU A 30 16.34 9.14 18.20
CA GLU A 30 17.31 8.52 19.13
C GLU A 30 16.76 8.39 20.55
N ARG A 31 15.80 9.23 20.95
CA ARG A 31 15.12 9.15 22.25
C ARG A 31 14.09 8.02 22.29
N ARG A 32 13.62 7.55 21.13
CA ARG A 32 12.60 6.50 20.97
C ARG A 32 12.99 5.54 19.85
N PRO A 33 14.11 4.81 19.97
CA PRO A 33 14.67 3.99 18.89
C PRO A 33 13.77 2.80 18.48
N TYR A 34 12.75 2.48 19.29
CA TYR A 34 11.76 1.44 19.01
C TYR A 34 10.58 1.93 18.16
N VAL A 35 10.44 3.24 17.93
CA VAL A 35 9.38 3.82 17.11
C VAL A 35 9.95 4.16 15.74
N MET A 36 9.63 3.34 14.75
CA MET A 36 9.99 3.60 13.35
C MET A 36 8.88 4.40 12.68
N PRO A 37 9.13 5.64 12.21
CA PRO A 37 8.10 6.41 11.50
C PRO A 37 7.65 5.69 10.24
N LYS A 38 6.35 5.74 9.97
CA LYS A 38 5.76 5.18 8.76
C LYS A 38 5.86 6.19 7.63
N ALA A 39 6.12 5.72 6.42
CA ALA A 39 6.08 6.57 5.24
C ALA A 39 4.68 7.13 5.00
N MET A 40 4.59 8.31 4.39
CA MET A 40 3.33 9.01 4.10
C MET A 40 2.37 8.18 3.23
N TYR A 41 2.89 7.28 2.40
CA TYR A 41 2.11 6.34 1.60
C TYR A 41 1.65 5.08 2.37
N THR A 42 1.89 4.99 3.67
CA THR A 42 1.50 3.84 4.48
C THR A 42 0.04 3.93 4.90
N LEU A 43 -0.78 3.04 4.35
CA LEU A 43 -2.20 3.01 4.67
C LEU A 43 -2.53 2.43 6.04
N THR A 44 -3.47 3.06 6.73
CA THR A 44 -4.13 2.51 7.91
C THR A 44 -5.03 1.32 7.55
N ARG A 45 -5.47 0.57 8.56
CA ARG A 45 -6.40 -0.55 8.35
C ARG A 45 -7.73 -0.08 7.75
N ASP A 46 -8.23 1.06 8.20
CA ASP A 46 -9.51 1.61 7.73
C ASP A 46 -9.41 2.14 6.30
N GLN A 47 -8.31 2.82 5.96
CA GLN A 47 -8.03 3.24 4.58
C GLN A 47 -7.95 2.03 3.63
N LYS A 48 -7.27 0.94 4.03
CA LYS A 48 -7.25 -0.31 3.26
C LYS A 48 -8.65 -0.89 3.09
N LYS A 49 -9.46 -0.92 4.15
CA LYS A 49 -10.83 -1.42 4.11
C LYS A 49 -11.68 -0.62 3.11
N MET A 50 -11.59 0.70 3.14
CA MET A 50 -12.29 1.58 2.21
C MET A 50 -11.93 1.30 0.75
N ILE A 51 -10.64 1.18 0.43
CA ILE A 51 -10.18 0.84 -0.93
C ILE A 51 -10.73 -0.51 -1.36
N PHE A 52 -10.73 -1.48 -0.45
CA PHE A 52 -11.11 -2.85 -0.79
C PHE A 52 -12.61 -2.97 -1.01
N GLU A 53 -13.41 -2.29 -0.20
CA GLU A 53 -14.84 -2.12 -0.44
C GLU A 53 -15.10 -1.44 -1.78
N TRP A 54 -14.34 -0.39 -2.12
CA TRP A 54 -14.44 0.24 -3.44
C TRP A 54 -14.14 -0.75 -4.57
N ILE A 55 -13.06 -1.54 -4.48
CA ILE A 55 -12.71 -2.58 -5.46
C ILE A 55 -13.83 -3.61 -5.60
N THR A 56 -14.48 -4.03 -4.51
CA THR A 56 -15.59 -5.00 -4.58
C THR A 56 -16.81 -4.46 -5.33
N ARG A 57 -16.99 -3.13 -5.36
CA ARG A 57 -18.10 -2.47 -6.07
C ARG A 57 -17.77 -2.12 -7.51
N LEU A 58 -16.50 -2.17 -7.91
CA LEU A 58 -16.08 -1.89 -9.27
C LEU A 58 -16.67 -2.90 -10.26
N LYS A 59 -17.23 -2.37 -11.35
CA LYS A 59 -17.68 -3.12 -12.50
C LYS A 59 -17.06 -2.52 -13.75
N PHE A 60 -16.60 -3.39 -14.64
CA PHE A 60 -16.05 -2.99 -15.92
C PHE A 60 -17.00 -3.40 -17.05
N HIS A 61 -16.90 -2.70 -18.18
CA HIS A 61 -17.49 -3.18 -19.42
C HIS A 61 -16.85 -4.50 -19.84
N ASP A 62 -17.59 -5.28 -20.62
CA ASP A 62 -17.11 -6.57 -21.09
C ASP A 62 -15.81 -6.43 -21.89
N GLY A 63 -14.90 -7.38 -21.69
CA GLY A 63 -13.56 -7.40 -22.31
C GLY A 63 -12.52 -6.45 -21.70
N TYR A 64 -12.87 -5.52 -20.80
CA TYR A 64 -11.88 -4.59 -20.23
C TYR A 64 -11.02 -5.21 -19.13
N ALA A 65 -11.63 -5.75 -18.08
CA ALA A 65 -10.97 -6.46 -17.00
C ALA A 65 -11.94 -7.45 -16.37
N SER A 66 -11.42 -8.50 -15.72
CA SER A 66 -12.26 -9.45 -15.01
C SER A 66 -12.85 -8.82 -13.74
N ASN A 67 -13.88 -9.46 -13.17
CA ASN A 67 -14.49 -9.00 -11.94
C ASN A 67 -13.50 -9.09 -10.76
N LEU A 68 -12.90 -7.95 -10.38
CA LEU A 68 -11.89 -7.83 -9.33
C LEU A 68 -12.40 -8.14 -7.92
N SER A 69 -13.71 -8.13 -7.68
CA SER A 69 -14.27 -8.48 -6.36
C SER A 69 -13.85 -9.89 -5.92
N ARG A 70 -13.67 -10.82 -6.88
CA ARG A 70 -13.20 -12.19 -6.60
C ARG A 70 -11.80 -12.23 -6.00
N CYS A 71 -11.01 -11.19 -6.21
CA CYS A 71 -9.63 -11.10 -5.78
C CYS A 71 -9.50 -10.46 -4.39
N VAL A 72 -10.57 -9.90 -3.84
CA VAL A 72 -10.54 -9.20 -2.54
C VAL A 72 -10.82 -10.18 -1.40
N VAL A 73 -9.85 -10.29 -0.48
CA VAL A 73 -10.03 -11.03 0.77
C VAL A 73 -10.17 -10.03 1.92
N MET A 74 -11.42 -9.78 2.34
CA MET A 74 -11.73 -8.76 3.36
C MET A 74 -11.24 -9.12 4.77
N THR A 75 -11.10 -10.40 5.10
CA THR A 75 -10.69 -10.85 6.45
C THR A 75 -9.27 -10.40 6.82
N ASN A 76 -8.36 -10.41 5.85
CA ASN A 76 -6.96 -10.04 6.03
C ASN A 76 -6.55 -8.80 5.21
N LEU A 77 -7.52 -8.15 4.54
CA LEU A 77 -7.31 -6.99 3.67
C LEU A 77 -6.18 -7.25 2.66
N ARG A 78 -6.27 -8.37 1.92
CA ARG A 78 -5.36 -8.71 0.82
C ARG A 78 -6.05 -8.88 -0.53
N LEU A 79 -5.33 -8.53 -1.59
CA LEU A 79 -5.67 -8.89 -2.97
C LEU A 79 -4.94 -10.18 -3.33
N HIS A 80 -5.65 -11.16 -3.90
CA HIS A 80 -5.08 -12.44 -4.31
C HIS A 80 -5.76 -12.97 -5.58
N GLY A 81 -5.03 -13.76 -6.38
CA GLY A 81 -5.60 -14.45 -7.55
C GLY A 81 -5.94 -13.55 -8.73
N MET A 82 -5.37 -12.35 -8.81
CA MET A 82 -5.49 -11.51 -10.01
C MET A 82 -4.67 -12.10 -11.16
N LYS A 83 -5.24 -12.11 -12.37
CA LYS A 83 -4.51 -12.46 -13.60
C LYS A 83 -3.61 -11.30 -14.02
N SER A 84 -2.57 -11.58 -14.82
CA SER A 84 -1.62 -10.56 -15.27
C SER A 84 -2.27 -9.35 -15.93
N HIS A 85 -3.31 -9.57 -16.75
CA HIS A 85 -4.10 -8.51 -17.38
C HIS A 85 -4.79 -7.61 -16.34
N ASP A 86 -5.46 -8.21 -15.37
CA ASP A 86 -6.16 -7.48 -14.30
C ASP A 86 -5.16 -6.71 -13.41
N CYS A 87 -4.00 -7.31 -13.12
CA CYS A 87 -2.91 -6.63 -12.42
C CYS A 87 -2.44 -5.39 -13.19
N HIS A 88 -2.25 -5.52 -14.50
CA HIS A 88 -1.83 -4.43 -15.36
C HIS A 88 -2.85 -3.29 -15.37
N VAL A 89 -4.14 -3.60 -15.53
CA VAL A 89 -5.24 -2.63 -15.42
C VAL A 89 -5.24 -1.97 -14.04
N PHE A 90 -5.11 -2.75 -12.97
CA PHE A 90 -5.09 -2.23 -11.61
C PHE A 90 -3.94 -1.25 -11.40
N ILE A 91 -2.72 -1.63 -11.76
CA ILE A 91 -1.52 -0.82 -11.56
C ILE A 91 -1.57 0.46 -12.39
N GLN A 92 -1.96 0.38 -13.67
CA GLN A 92 -1.89 1.54 -14.56
C GLN A 92 -3.10 2.47 -14.46
N LYS A 93 -4.28 1.94 -14.16
CA LYS A 93 -5.54 2.69 -14.29
C LYS A 93 -6.21 2.90 -12.95
N LEU A 94 -6.13 1.93 -12.04
CA LEU A 94 -6.89 1.97 -10.79
C LEU A 94 -6.08 2.52 -9.63
N ILE A 95 -4.77 2.31 -9.55
CA ILE A 95 -3.92 2.85 -8.47
C ILE A 95 -4.11 4.37 -8.32
N PRO A 96 -3.97 5.20 -9.38
CA PRO A 96 -4.12 6.65 -9.22
C PRO A 96 -5.49 7.03 -8.66
N ILE A 97 -6.55 6.32 -9.08
CA ILE A 97 -7.93 6.59 -8.64
C ILE A 97 -8.15 6.11 -7.20
N ALA A 98 -7.66 4.92 -6.86
CA ALA A 98 -7.85 4.26 -5.58
C ALA A 98 -7.22 5.05 -4.43
N PHE A 99 -6.09 5.70 -4.68
CA PHE A 99 -5.30 6.36 -3.64
C PHE A 99 -5.42 7.89 -3.63
N ARG A 100 -6.00 8.52 -4.67
CA ARG A 100 -6.09 9.98 -4.82
C ARG A 100 -6.65 10.70 -3.59
N GLU A 101 -7.73 10.18 -3.03
CA GLU A 101 -8.43 10.80 -1.89
C GLU A 101 -7.90 10.33 -0.53
N ILE A 102 -6.88 9.45 -0.52
CA ILE A 102 -6.39 8.76 0.67
C ILE A 102 -4.97 9.18 1.01
N LEU A 103 -4.15 9.40 0.00
CA LEU A 103 -2.77 9.80 0.15
C LEU A 103 -2.64 11.33 0.06
N PRO A 104 -1.63 11.93 0.72
CA PRO A 104 -1.33 13.34 0.54
C PRO A 104 -1.01 13.68 -0.92
N GLU A 105 -1.34 14.90 -1.36
CA GLU A 105 -1.06 15.37 -2.74
C GLU A 105 0.43 15.36 -3.10
N SER A 106 1.31 15.39 -2.09
CA SER A 106 2.76 15.29 -2.26
C SER A 106 3.27 13.89 -2.60
N VAL A 107 2.39 12.88 -2.70
CA VAL A 107 2.71 11.47 -2.96
C VAL A 107 2.20 11.08 -4.35
#